data_AF-A0A250ICB6-F1
#
_entry.id   AF-A0A250ICB6-F1
#
_cell.length_a   1.000
_cell.length_b   1.000
_cell.length_c   1.000
_cell.angle_alpha   90.00
_cell.angle_beta   90.00
_cell.angle_gamma   90.00
#
_symmetry.space_group_name_H-M   'P 1'
#
loop_
_entity.id
_entity.type
_entity.pdbx_description
1 polymer ?
#
loop_
_entity_poly.entity_id
_entity_poly.type
_entity_poly.pdbx_seq_one_letter_code
_entity_poly.pdbx_strand_id
1 'polypeptide(L)'
;MSFLRKSLGVVTLASLMAGCTDRGGPPGPTDPDCTGACEPVADAGTRDAGTPGDGGQTGPLEVTVAQARSAEYGTWVKIKGAVIQTVDYEKQGNGGDWSANFYLVDPANPKQGLWVYKFYQDTPTQYRAKVGDKIDIEGFIHVKGKYEQTSAYRPQLASKYYLDGSQQPKMSLTNIVASTPPPDNEVSIASGFGDAQDGFARPNPEYAGSRVHIAGPLTLTDPSPKAFQRVSADPADSRYYGFEVEGGILVRNAATYTQCDYRQTVLDGGSVTFPNGISGVWDTYTFAACEDGGTSSDCRKNAAQVPGTEPSDGGLGNKFTYVITPQNCDVDLKGE
;
A
#
# COMPACT_ATOMS: atom_id res chain seq x y z
N MET A 1 -46.97 -11.04 30.68
CA MET A 1 -45.94 -10.10 31.16
C MET A 1 -44.82 -10.93 31.77
N SER A 2 -43.53 -10.82 31.47
CA SER A 2 -42.74 -10.12 30.46
C SER A 2 -41.41 -10.89 30.44
N PHE A 3 -40.93 -11.33 29.27
CA PHE A 3 -39.60 -11.90 29.12
C PHE A 3 -38.60 -10.75 28.98
N LEU A 4 -37.67 -10.60 29.93
CA LEU A 4 -36.54 -9.67 29.80
C LEU A 4 -35.37 -10.38 29.10
N ARG A 5 -35.15 -9.97 27.85
CA ARG A 5 -34.00 -10.32 27.01
C ARG A 5 -32.72 -9.71 27.61
N LYS A 6 -31.66 -10.51 27.72
CA LYS A 6 -30.27 -10.05 27.87
C LYS A 6 -29.89 -9.22 26.63
N SER A 7 -29.54 -7.96 26.84
CA SER A 7 -28.88 -7.12 25.84
C SER A 7 -27.41 -7.53 25.72
N LEU A 8 -26.96 -7.83 24.49
CA LEU A 8 -25.55 -7.94 24.14
C LEU A 8 -24.98 -6.51 24.07
N GLY A 9 -23.85 -6.29 24.74
CA GLY A 9 -23.16 -5.00 24.76
C GLY A 9 -22.66 -4.63 23.37
N VAL A 10 -22.99 -3.41 22.94
CA VAL A 10 -22.41 -2.77 21.77
C VAL A 10 -21.04 -2.24 22.18
N VAL A 11 -19.97 -2.78 21.61
CA VAL A 11 -18.63 -2.17 21.70
C VAL A 11 -18.63 -1.00 20.72
N THR A 12 -18.69 0.21 21.25
CA THR A 12 -18.53 1.44 20.47
C THR A 12 -17.03 1.69 20.32
N LEU A 13 -16.48 1.47 19.12
CA LEU A 13 -15.15 2.00 18.79
C LEU A 13 -15.30 3.52 18.62
N ALA A 14 -14.81 4.29 19.59
CA ALA A 14 -14.78 5.73 19.50
C ALA A 14 -13.80 6.14 18.39
N SER A 15 -14.33 6.71 17.31
CA SER A 15 -13.54 7.37 16.28
C SER A 15 -13.00 8.70 16.83
N LEU A 16 -11.79 8.68 17.38
CA LEU A 16 -10.99 9.88 17.63
C LEU A 16 -10.23 10.22 16.34
N MET A 17 -10.83 11.08 15.52
CA MET A 17 -10.11 11.86 14.51
C MET A 17 -9.37 12.99 15.22
N ALA A 18 -8.08 12.82 15.44
CA ALA A 18 -7.12 13.89 15.67
C ALA A 18 -5.74 13.40 15.21
N GLY A 19 -5.19 14.07 14.19
CA GLY A 19 -3.90 13.74 13.61
C GLY A 19 -2.75 14.00 14.58
N CYS A 20 -1.82 13.05 14.63
CA CYS A 20 -0.45 13.29 15.05
C CYS A 20 0.46 12.80 13.91
N THR A 21 0.85 13.73 13.06
CA THR A 21 1.97 13.56 12.12
C THR A 21 3.29 13.66 12.90
N ASP A 22 4.23 12.79 12.52
CA ASP A 22 5.66 12.73 12.88
C ASP A 22 6.11 12.44 14.33
N ARG A 23 6.83 11.33 14.46
CA ARG A 23 7.98 11.20 15.39
C ARG A 23 9.11 10.49 14.66
N GLY A 24 10.06 11.27 14.17
CA GLY A 24 11.28 10.78 13.51
C GLY A 24 12.27 11.84 13.02
N GLY A 25 11.91 13.13 12.95
CA GLY A 25 12.84 14.20 12.55
C GLY A 25 13.62 14.79 13.74
N PRO A 26 14.87 15.24 13.53
CA PRO A 26 15.59 16.06 14.51
C PRO A 26 14.93 17.44 14.68
N PRO A 27 15.03 18.07 15.87
CA PRO A 27 14.38 19.36 16.13
C PRO A 27 15.07 20.49 15.35
N GLY A 28 14.34 21.13 14.44
CA GLY A 28 14.70 22.41 13.83
C GLY A 28 14.27 23.61 14.69
N PRO A 29 14.86 24.81 14.48
CA PRO A 29 14.64 25.96 15.34
C PRO A 29 13.22 26.51 15.23
N THR A 30 12.57 26.60 16.39
CA THR A 30 11.28 27.20 16.76
C THR A 30 10.65 28.18 15.75
N ASP A 31 9.56 27.76 15.12
CA ASP A 31 8.57 28.65 14.49
C ASP A 31 7.44 28.95 15.50
N PRO A 32 7.01 30.21 15.74
CA PRO A 32 6.18 30.58 16.89
C PRO A 32 4.70 30.16 16.87
N ASP A 33 4.21 29.49 15.83
CA ASP A 33 2.74 29.30 15.64
C ASP A 33 2.22 27.87 15.94
N CYS A 34 3.03 26.99 16.54
CA CYS A 34 2.55 25.70 17.05
C CYS A 34 2.17 25.76 18.54
N THR A 35 1.02 26.35 18.87
CA THR A 35 0.43 26.21 20.22
C THR A 35 -0.35 24.89 20.33
N GLY A 36 0.35 23.81 20.68
CA GLY A 36 -0.22 22.53 21.09
C GLY A 36 0.80 21.77 21.93
N ALA A 37 0.57 21.64 23.24
CA ALA A 37 1.53 21.13 24.20
C ALA A 37 1.97 19.68 23.89
N CYS A 38 3.27 19.50 23.63
CA CYS A 38 3.96 18.21 23.67
C CYS A 38 4.34 17.88 25.12
N GLU A 39 3.43 17.24 25.86
CA GLU A 39 3.79 16.58 27.12
C GLU A 39 4.71 15.37 26.82
N PRO A 40 5.71 15.09 27.68
CA PRO A 40 6.73 14.08 27.41
C PRO A 40 6.14 12.67 27.52
N VAL A 41 5.77 12.09 26.38
CA VAL A 41 5.49 10.65 26.30
C VAL A 41 6.81 9.92 26.55
N ALA A 42 6.88 9.25 27.71
CA ALA A 42 7.94 8.34 28.11
C ALA A 42 8.31 7.36 26.97
N ASP A 43 9.60 7.03 26.91
CA ASP A 43 10.26 6.05 26.06
C ASP A 43 9.31 5.07 25.36
N ALA A 44 9.12 5.23 24.05
CA ALA A 44 8.54 4.19 23.20
C ALA A 44 9.64 3.14 23.00
N GLY A 45 9.70 2.20 23.94
CA GLY A 45 10.72 1.18 24.06
C GLY A 45 11.01 0.40 22.79
N THR A 46 12.17 -0.25 22.82
CA THR A 46 12.55 -1.39 21.98
C THR A 46 11.32 -2.12 21.45
N ARG A 47 11.17 -2.18 20.12
CA ARG A 47 10.27 -3.16 19.47
C ARG A 47 10.89 -4.54 19.62
N ASP A 48 10.94 -5.02 20.85
CA ASP A 48 10.94 -6.44 21.12
C ASP A 48 9.64 -6.98 20.53
N ALA A 49 9.78 -8.03 19.72
CA ALA A 49 8.65 -8.81 19.25
C ALA A 49 7.90 -9.31 20.48
N GLY A 50 6.86 -8.56 20.89
CA GLY A 50 5.94 -9.01 21.92
C GLY A 50 5.39 -10.35 21.47
N THR A 51 5.67 -11.38 22.27
CA THR A 51 5.00 -12.68 22.17
C THR A 51 3.51 -12.43 21.98
N PRO A 52 2.82 -13.09 21.03
CA PRO A 52 1.37 -12.97 20.91
C PRO A 52 0.78 -13.27 22.29
N GLY A 53 0.25 -12.24 22.94
CA GLY A 53 -0.40 -12.39 24.22
C GLY A 53 -1.61 -13.29 24.02
N ASP A 54 -1.71 -14.33 24.85
CA ASP A 54 -2.77 -15.32 24.94
C ASP A 54 -4.14 -14.73 25.37
N GLY A 55 -4.52 -13.56 24.85
CA GLY A 55 -5.88 -13.02 24.88
C GLY A 55 -6.68 -13.57 23.70
N GLY A 56 -6.88 -14.89 23.67
CA GLY A 56 -7.39 -15.63 22.51
C GLY A 56 -8.71 -15.08 21.96
N GLN A 57 -8.64 -14.38 20.82
CA GLN A 57 -9.82 -14.19 19.97
C GLN A 57 -10.35 -15.58 19.59
N THR A 58 -11.59 -15.88 19.97
CA THR A 58 -12.26 -17.15 19.64
C THR A 58 -12.77 -17.19 18.20
N GLY A 59 -12.68 -16.09 17.46
CA GLY A 59 -13.16 -15.93 16.09
C GLY A 59 -12.76 -14.56 15.51
N PRO A 60 -12.93 -14.37 14.18
CA PRO A 60 -12.59 -13.12 13.52
C PRO A 60 -13.54 -11.99 13.92
N LEU A 61 -13.01 -10.78 14.06
CA LEU A 61 -13.80 -9.56 14.22
C LEU A 61 -14.36 -9.11 12.88
N GLU A 62 -15.68 -8.93 12.78
CA GLU A 62 -16.29 -8.38 11.57
C GLU A 62 -16.04 -6.86 11.47
N VAL A 63 -15.41 -6.43 10.38
CA VAL A 63 -14.97 -5.05 10.16
C VAL A 63 -15.13 -4.62 8.71
N THR A 64 -15.17 -3.31 8.47
CA THR A 64 -15.03 -2.74 7.12
C THR A 64 -13.57 -2.76 6.65
N VAL A 65 -13.33 -2.50 5.36
CA VAL A 65 -11.97 -2.35 4.81
C VAL A 65 -11.20 -1.24 5.54
N ALA A 66 -11.84 -0.10 5.79
CA ALA A 66 -11.22 1.02 6.50
C ALA A 66 -10.83 0.66 7.93
N GLN A 67 -11.70 -0.04 8.66
CA GLN A 67 -11.42 -0.51 10.02
C GLN A 67 -10.28 -1.54 10.04
N ALA A 68 -10.22 -2.44 9.06
CA ALA A 68 -9.14 -3.42 8.93
C ALA A 68 -7.77 -2.73 8.73
N ARG A 69 -7.69 -1.66 7.94
CA ARG A 69 -6.44 -0.91 7.72
C ARG A 69 -5.88 -0.27 8.98
N SER A 70 -6.75 0.12 9.91
CA SER A 70 -6.37 0.76 11.17
C SER A 70 -6.28 -0.22 12.35
N ALA A 71 -6.60 -1.49 12.15
CA ALA A 71 -6.54 -2.51 13.19
C ALA A 71 -5.09 -2.88 13.52
N GLU A 72 -4.88 -3.38 14.74
CA GLU A 72 -3.57 -3.77 15.22
C GLU A 72 -3.01 -4.98 14.44
N TYR A 73 -1.69 -5.02 14.30
CA TYR A 73 -0.99 -6.18 13.74
C TYR A 73 -1.39 -7.46 14.49
N GLY A 74 -1.68 -8.53 13.74
CA GLY A 74 -2.10 -9.81 14.31
C GLY A 74 -3.58 -9.91 14.63
N THR A 75 -4.38 -8.84 14.43
CA THR A 75 -5.84 -8.92 14.62
C THR A 75 -6.46 -9.87 13.60
N TRP A 76 -7.28 -10.83 14.05
CA TRP A 76 -8.06 -11.69 13.15
C TRP A 76 -9.35 -10.98 12.75
N VAL A 77 -9.54 -10.75 11.45
CA VAL A 77 -10.68 -9.97 10.93
C VAL A 77 -11.47 -10.75 9.88
N LYS A 78 -12.74 -10.36 9.73
CA LYS A 78 -13.64 -10.75 8.66
C LYS A 78 -14.18 -9.49 7.98
N ILE A 79 -13.99 -9.40 6.67
CA ILE A 79 -14.55 -8.33 5.84
C ILE A 79 -15.61 -8.96 4.95
N LYS A 80 -16.82 -8.40 4.93
CA LYS A 80 -17.92 -8.91 4.10
C LYS A 80 -18.16 -8.03 2.87
N GLY A 81 -18.49 -8.67 1.76
CA GLY A 81 -18.94 -8.00 0.53
C GLY A 81 -17.91 -7.07 -0.10
N ALA A 82 -16.63 -7.24 0.17
CA ALA A 82 -15.57 -6.46 -0.47
C ALA A 82 -15.39 -6.92 -1.92
N VAL A 83 -15.02 -5.99 -2.81
CA VAL A 83 -14.85 -6.26 -4.23
C VAL A 83 -13.38 -6.20 -4.60
N ILE A 84 -12.89 -7.18 -5.37
CA ILE A 84 -11.54 -7.16 -5.94
C ILE A 84 -11.50 -6.10 -7.04
N GLN A 85 -10.75 -5.03 -6.80
CA GLN A 85 -10.63 -3.91 -7.75
C GLN A 85 -9.45 -4.08 -8.71
N THR A 86 -8.39 -4.76 -8.28
CA THR A 86 -7.18 -5.01 -9.08
C THR A 86 -6.51 -6.29 -8.63
N VAL A 87 -6.04 -7.09 -9.59
CA VAL A 87 -5.18 -8.25 -9.34
C VAL A 87 -3.76 -7.87 -9.75
N ASP A 88 -2.87 -7.78 -8.77
CA ASP A 88 -1.47 -7.37 -8.91
C ASP A 88 -0.59 -8.55 -9.37
N TYR A 89 -0.93 -9.75 -8.90
CA TYR A 89 -0.18 -10.96 -9.22
C TYR A 89 -1.07 -12.19 -9.08
N GLU A 90 -0.86 -13.17 -9.95
CA GLU A 90 -1.43 -14.50 -9.82
C GLU A 90 -0.45 -15.55 -10.32
N LYS A 91 -0.44 -16.70 -9.66
CA LYS A 91 0.31 -17.88 -10.10
C LYS A 91 -0.40 -19.15 -9.71
N GLN A 92 -0.51 -20.05 -10.66
CA GLN A 92 -0.94 -21.42 -10.41
C GLN A 92 0.25 -22.27 -9.98
N GLY A 93 0.08 -23.01 -8.89
CA GLY A 93 1.02 -24.02 -8.43
C GLY A 93 0.81 -25.35 -9.15
N ASN A 94 1.75 -26.28 -8.97
CA ASN A 94 1.73 -27.57 -9.67
C ASN A 94 0.50 -28.44 -9.31
N GLY A 95 -0.10 -28.23 -8.13
CA GLY A 95 -1.33 -28.92 -7.70
C GLY A 95 -2.62 -28.29 -8.21
N GLY A 96 -2.53 -27.28 -9.08
CA GLY A 96 -3.69 -26.51 -9.57
C GLY A 96 -4.13 -25.37 -8.64
N ASP A 97 -3.58 -25.32 -7.41
CA ASP A 97 -3.90 -24.29 -6.43
C ASP A 97 -3.35 -22.92 -6.86
N TRP A 98 -4.02 -21.85 -6.43
CA TRP A 98 -3.71 -20.48 -6.82
C TRP A 98 -3.20 -19.66 -5.63
N SER A 99 -2.10 -18.95 -5.86
CA SER A 99 -1.67 -17.82 -5.05
C SER A 99 -1.92 -16.52 -5.82
N ALA A 100 -2.39 -15.50 -5.12
CA ALA A 100 -2.71 -14.22 -5.73
C ALA A 100 -2.47 -13.06 -4.75
N ASN A 101 -2.09 -11.92 -5.32
CA ASN A 101 -2.05 -10.64 -4.67
C ASN A 101 -3.09 -9.73 -5.32
N PHE A 102 -3.96 -9.13 -4.54
CA PHE A 102 -5.02 -8.28 -5.08
C PHE A 102 -5.44 -7.21 -4.08
N TYR A 103 -6.11 -6.17 -4.58
CA TYR A 103 -6.64 -5.08 -3.78
C TYR A 103 -8.15 -5.25 -3.62
N LEU A 104 -8.62 -5.23 -2.38
CA LEU A 104 -10.03 -5.20 -2.03
C LEU A 104 -10.47 -3.78 -1.68
N VAL A 105 -11.66 -3.41 -2.11
CA VAL A 105 -12.33 -2.18 -1.67
C VAL A 105 -13.72 -2.50 -1.12
N ASP A 106 -14.20 -1.65 -0.22
CA ASP A 106 -15.61 -1.64 0.16
C ASP A 106 -16.39 -0.91 -0.95
N PRO A 107 -17.32 -1.56 -1.67
CA PRO A 107 -18.06 -0.90 -2.74
C PRO A 107 -18.91 0.29 -2.26
N ALA A 108 -19.27 0.36 -0.98
CA ALA A 108 -19.97 1.50 -0.40
C ALA A 108 -19.02 2.66 -0.03
N ASN A 109 -17.72 2.38 0.08
CA ASN A 109 -16.69 3.38 0.38
C ASN A 109 -15.37 3.04 -0.35
N PRO A 110 -15.32 3.27 -1.68
CA PRO A 110 -14.23 2.78 -2.53
C PRO A 110 -12.94 3.58 -2.41
N LYS A 111 -12.87 4.58 -1.52
CA LYS A 111 -11.66 5.39 -1.32
C LYS A 111 -10.55 4.63 -0.63
N GLN A 112 -10.85 3.58 0.12
CA GLN A 112 -9.82 2.84 0.85
C GLN A 112 -9.79 1.40 0.37
N GLY A 113 -8.60 0.94 0.04
CA GLY A 113 -8.39 -0.46 -0.29
C GLY A 113 -7.41 -1.15 0.64
N LEU A 114 -7.46 -2.48 0.62
CA LEU A 114 -6.59 -3.34 1.41
C LEU A 114 -5.93 -4.35 0.46
N TRP A 115 -4.60 -4.41 0.51
CA TRP A 115 -3.85 -5.43 -0.21
C TRP A 115 -4.01 -6.78 0.48
N VAL A 116 -4.26 -7.81 -0.28
CA VAL A 116 -4.47 -9.17 0.21
C VAL A 116 -3.42 -10.08 -0.36
N TYR A 117 -2.82 -10.87 0.52
CA TYR A 117 -1.95 -11.98 0.16
C TYR A 117 -2.67 -13.31 0.34
N LYS A 118 -3.12 -13.91 -0.77
CA LYS A 118 -3.66 -15.26 -0.78
C LYS A 118 -2.55 -16.26 -1.14
N PHE A 119 -2.27 -17.20 -0.25
CA PHE A 119 -1.35 -18.29 -0.50
C PHE A 119 -2.04 -19.54 -1.07
N TYR A 120 -1.25 -20.45 -1.62
CA TYR A 120 -1.75 -21.69 -2.25
C TYR A 120 -2.63 -22.53 -1.33
N GLN A 121 -2.35 -22.51 -0.02
CA GLN A 121 -3.06 -23.35 0.96
C GLN A 121 -4.31 -22.68 1.54
N ASP A 122 -4.53 -21.39 1.29
CA ASP A 122 -5.70 -20.64 1.74
C ASP A 122 -6.94 -21.07 0.96
N THR A 123 -8.10 -21.05 1.62
CA THR A 123 -9.33 -21.63 1.07
C THR A 123 -10.17 -20.58 0.33
N PRO A 124 -10.78 -20.90 -0.83
CA PRO A 124 -10.61 -22.14 -1.60
C PRO A 124 -9.23 -22.16 -2.26
N THR A 125 -8.56 -23.31 -2.26
CA THR A 125 -7.19 -23.41 -2.81
C THR A 125 -7.17 -23.23 -4.32
N GLN A 126 -8.21 -23.70 -5.01
CA GLN A 126 -8.37 -23.61 -6.47
C GLN A 126 -8.98 -22.29 -6.96
N TYR A 127 -9.23 -21.32 -6.07
CA TYR A 127 -9.81 -20.04 -6.45
C TYR A 127 -8.78 -19.12 -7.12
N ARG A 128 -9.00 -18.81 -8.39
CA ARG A 128 -8.28 -17.77 -9.14
C ARG A 128 -8.99 -16.43 -8.99
N ALA A 129 -8.31 -15.46 -8.38
CA ALA A 129 -8.84 -14.12 -8.16
C ALA A 129 -9.17 -13.41 -9.48
N LYS A 130 -10.27 -12.66 -9.53
CA LYS A 130 -10.69 -11.86 -10.69
C LYS A 130 -11.15 -10.48 -10.26
N VAL A 131 -10.82 -9.48 -11.07
CA VAL A 131 -11.39 -8.13 -10.92
C VAL A 131 -12.91 -8.22 -11.02
N GLY A 132 -13.62 -7.57 -10.09
CA GLY A 132 -15.07 -7.59 -9.98
C GLY A 132 -15.64 -8.70 -9.11
N ASP A 133 -14.86 -9.68 -8.67
CA ASP A 133 -15.35 -10.66 -7.71
C ASP A 133 -15.67 -9.97 -6.37
N LYS A 134 -16.90 -10.15 -5.88
CA LYS A 134 -17.32 -9.78 -4.55
C LYS A 134 -17.15 -10.97 -3.62
N ILE A 135 -16.47 -10.76 -2.50
CA ILE A 135 -16.09 -11.82 -1.58
C ILE A 135 -16.32 -11.40 -0.12
N ASP A 136 -16.56 -12.40 0.72
CA ASP A 136 -16.30 -12.30 2.15
C ASP A 136 -14.92 -12.91 2.40
N ILE A 137 -14.07 -12.24 3.18
CA ILE A 137 -12.70 -12.69 3.43
C ILE A 137 -12.38 -12.66 4.92
N GLU A 138 -11.73 -13.72 5.40
CA GLU A 138 -11.21 -13.83 6.76
C GLU A 138 -9.70 -14.00 6.72
N GLY A 139 -8.98 -13.24 7.54
CA GLY A 139 -7.52 -13.30 7.62
C GLY A 139 -6.99 -12.42 8.72
N PHE A 140 -5.67 -12.32 8.82
CA PHE A 140 -5.00 -11.55 9.85
C PHE A 140 -4.41 -10.27 9.29
N ILE A 141 -4.53 -9.19 10.07
CA ILE A 141 -3.86 -7.93 9.78
C ILE A 141 -2.35 -8.14 9.90
N HIS A 142 -1.64 -7.80 8.84
CA HIS A 142 -0.21 -7.89 8.75
C HIS A 142 0.34 -6.59 8.14
N VAL A 143 1.62 -6.31 8.37
CA VAL A 143 2.33 -5.21 7.72
C VAL A 143 3.58 -5.78 7.07
N LYS A 144 3.78 -5.50 5.77
CA LYS A 144 4.96 -6.02 5.07
C LYS A 144 6.25 -5.63 5.77
N GLY A 145 7.17 -6.60 5.87
CA GLY A 145 8.42 -6.45 6.57
C GLY A 145 9.29 -5.34 5.99
N LYS A 146 10.09 -4.70 6.83
CA LYS A 146 10.96 -3.57 6.43
C LYS A 146 12.01 -3.92 5.37
N TYR A 147 12.22 -5.19 5.06
CA TYR A 147 13.21 -5.65 4.09
C TYR A 147 12.57 -5.95 2.71
N GLU A 148 11.27 -5.72 2.57
CA GLU A 148 10.56 -5.88 1.31
C GLU A 148 10.94 -4.76 0.35
N GLN A 149 11.40 -5.16 -0.84
CA GLN A 149 12.10 -4.21 -1.70
C GLN A 149 11.23 -3.05 -2.17
N THR A 150 10.00 -3.29 -2.62
CA THR A 150 9.16 -2.24 -3.22
C THR A 150 7.80 -2.06 -2.56
N SER A 151 7.58 -2.71 -1.42
CA SER A 151 6.27 -2.73 -0.75
C SER A 151 6.34 -2.86 0.78
N ALA A 152 7.49 -2.59 1.40
CA ALA A 152 7.59 -2.59 2.85
C ALA A 152 6.59 -1.62 3.49
N TYR A 153 6.23 -1.90 4.75
CA TYR A 153 5.31 -1.10 5.56
C TYR A 153 3.85 -1.06 5.06
N ARG A 154 3.55 -1.69 3.92
CA ARG A 154 2.18 -1.80 3.41
C ARG A 154 1.30 -2.63 4.36
N PRO A 155 0.16 -2.10 4.82
CA PRO A 155 -0.86 -2.88 5.51
C PRO A 155 -1.47 -3.92 4.58
N GLN A 156 -1.68 -5.13 5.07
CA GLN A 156 -2.24 -6.22 4.29
C GLN A 156 -3.09 -7.18 5.11
N LEU A 157 -3.91 -7.96 4.42
CA LEU A 157 -4.51 -9.17 4.96
C LEU A 157 -3.71 -10.39 4.51
N ALA A 158 -3.34 -11.26 5.44
CA ALA A 158 -2.60 -12.50 5.17
C ALA A 158 -3.09 -13.66 6.06
N SER A 159 -2.65 -14.88 5.76
CA SER A 159 -2.89 -16.03 6.65
C SER A 159 -2.02 -15.98 7.90
N LYS A 160 -2.39 -16.74 8.94
CA LYS A 160 -1.64 -16.75 10.22
C LYS A 160 -0.17 -17.17 10.04
N TYR A 161 0.14 -17.94 9.01
CA TYR A 161 1.51 -18.36 8.70
C TYR A 161 2.47 -17.18 8.58
N TYR A 162 2.00 -16.04 8.06
CA TYR A 162 2.82 -14.83 7.92
C TYR A 162 3.02 -14.06 9.23
N LEU A 163 2.26 -14.39 10.28
CA LEU A 163 2.47 -13.82 11.62
C LEU A 163 3.50 -14.62 12.42
N ASP A 164 3.31 -15.93 12.51
CA ASP A 164 4.06 -16.77 13.47
C ASP A 164 4.46 -18.15 12.92
N GLY A 165 4.28 -18.38 11.61
CA GLY A 165 4.55 -19.68 10.98
C GLY A 165 3.46 -20.73 11.23
N SER A 166 2.40 -20.43 11.98
CA SER A 166 1.28 -21.35 12.18
C SER A 166 0.48 -21.55 10.89
N GLN A 167 0.13 -22.80 10.59
CA GLN A 167 -0.66 -23.15 9.42
C GLN A 167 -2.18 -22.92 9.61
N GLN A 168 -2.62 -22.57 10.83
CA GLN A 168 -4.05 -22.41 11.15
C GLN A 168 -4.32 -21.24 12.12
N PRO A 169 -5.41 -20.46 11.92
CA PRO A 169 -6.37 -20.61 10.83
C PRO A 169 -5.79 -20.08 9.51
N LYS A 170 -6.17 -20.75 8.42
CA LYS A 170 -5.90 -20.31 7.06
C LYS A 170 -6.72 -19.06 6.73
N MET A 171 -6.26 -18.26 5.78
CA MET A 171 -7.13 -17.25 5.19
C MET A 171 -8.27 -17.99 4.46
N SER A 172 -9.48 -17.46 4.55
CA SER A 172 -10.65 -18.02 3.88
C SER A 172 -11.39 -16.96 3.07
N LEU A 173 -11.74 -17.30 1.84
CA LEU A 173 -12.58 -16.53 0.96
C LEU A 173 -13.90 -17.29 0.78
N THR A 174 -15.02 -16.61 0.97
CA THR A 174 -16.37 -17.19 0.89
C THR A 174 -17.30 -16.24 0.16
N ASN A 175 -18.52 -16.69 -0.15
CA ASN A 175 -19.53 -15.89 -0.85
C ASN A 175 -19.02 -15.23 -2.15
N ILE A 176 -18.13 -15.93 -2.84
CA ILE A 176 -17.49 -15.46 -4.07
C ILE A 176 -18.55 -15.41 -5.17
N VAL A 177 -18.89 -14.19 -5.60
CA VAL A 177 -19.85 -13.94 -6.67
C VAL A 177 -19.32 -12.87 -7.60
N ALA A 178 -19.57 -13.02 -8.90
CA ALA A 178 -19.22 -11.98 -9.86
C ALA A 178 -20.00 -10.69 -9.58
N SER A 179 -19.33 -9.55 -9.67
CA SER A 179 -19.89 -8.22 -9.50
C SER A 179 -19.16 -7.22 -10.40
N THR A 180 -19.55 -5.96 -10.32
CA THR A 180 -18.87 -4.86 -11.01
C THR A 180 -18.00 -4.14 -10.00
N PRO A 181 -16.69 -3.94 -10.28
CA PRO A 181 -15.85 -3.13 -9.41
C PRO A 181 -16.39 -1.69 -9.36
N PRO A 182 -16.28 -0.99 -8.21
CA PRO A 182 -16.52 0.43 -8.18
C PRO A 182 -15.64 1.17 -9.20
N PRO A 183 -16.12 2.28 -9.79
CA PRO A 183 -15.28 3.11 -10.64
C PRO A 183 -14.07 3.64 -9.87
N ASP A 184 -13.05 4.05 -10.61
CA ASP A 184 -11.87 4.69 -10.03
C ASP A 184 -12.29 5.98 -9.30
N ASN A 185 -11.58 6.30 -8.21
CA ASN A 185 -11.86 7.53 -7.49
C ASN A 185 -11.30 8.73 -8.27
N GLU A 186 -12.19 9.58 -8.75
CA GLU A 186 -11.83 10.83 -9.44
C GLU A 186 -11.13 11.81 -8.49
N VAL A 187 -9.93 12.25 -8.89
CA VAL A 187 -9.09 13.21 -8.14
C VAL A 187 -8.41 14.18 -9.11
N SER A 188 -7.91 15.31 -8.58
CA SER A 188 -7.27 16.34 -9.40
C SER A 188 -6.10 17.00 -8.70
N ILE A 189 -5.05 17.31 -9.46
CA ILE A 189 -3.91 18.13 -9.01
C ILE A 189 -4.37 19.53 -8.57
N ALA A 190 -5.44 20.07 -9.18
CA ALA A 190 -5.99 21.38 -8.83
C ALA A 190 -6.58 21.41 -7.40
N SER A 191 -6.92 20.24 -6.85
CA SER A 191 -7.36 20.08 -5.46
C SER A 191 -6.23 19.67 -4.50
N GLY A 192 -4.97 19.69 -4.96
CA GLY A 192 -3.81 19.32 -4.15
C GLY A 192 -3.53 17.81 -4.09
N PHE A 193 -3.94 17.04 -5.09
CA PHE A 193 -3.58 15.62 -5.18
C PHE A 193 -2.15 15.46 -5.70
N GLY A 194 -1.35 14.60 -5.05
CA GLY A 194 -0.13 14.06 -5.63
C GLY A 194 1.20 14.67 -5.19
N ASP A 195 1.25 15.59 -4.23
CA ASP A 195 2.47 16.32 -3.84
C ASP A 195 3.50 15.51 -3.01
N ALA A 196 3.77 14.26 -3.42
CA ALA A 196 4.94 13.47 -3.03
C ALA A 196 6.23 13.94 -3.71
N GLN A 197 6.41 15.23 -4.02
CA GLN A 197 7.57 15.69 -4.79
C GLN A 197 8.87 15.14 -4.18
N ASP A 198 9.68 14.48 -5.02
CA ASP A 198 10.91 13.76 -4.64
C ASP A 198 10.76 12.66 -3.57
N GLY A 199 9.53 12.25 -3.25
CA GLY A 199 9.19 11.17 -2.34
C GLY A 199 9.16 11.53 -0.86
N PHE A 200 9.31 12.82 -0.50
CA PHE A 200 9.41 13.25 0.90
C PHE A 200 8.09 13.18 1.68
N ALA A 201 6.96 13.32 0.98
CA ALA A 201 5.63 13.30 1.60
C ALA A 201 4.93 11.93 1.44
N ARG A 202 3.79 11.80 2.12
CA ARG A 202 2.84 10.68 1.98
C ARG A 202 1.49 11.24 1.53
N PRO A 203 1.38 11.64 0.26
CA PRO A 203 0.20 12.33 -0.25
C PRO A 203 -1.03 11.43 -0.23
N ASN A 204 -2.17 12.04 0.07
CA ASN A 204 -3.51 11.46 -0.09
C ASN A 204 -3.66 10.04 0.53
N PRO A 205 -3.27 9.81 1.81
CA PRO A 205 -3.32 8.50 2.47
C PRO A 205 -4.74 7.90 2.56
N GLU A 206 -5.77 8.73 2.44
CA GLU A 206 -7.17 8.35 2.39
C GLU A 206 -7.54 7.57 1.12
N TYR A 207 -6.69 7.56 0.09
CA TYR A 207 -6.86 6.80 -1.15
C TYR A 207 -6.04 5.50 -1.20
N ALA A 208 -5.19 5.25 -0.19
CA ALA A 208 -4.23 4.16 -0.25
C ALA A 208 -4.91 2.77 -0.39
N GLY A 209 -4.36 1.97 -1.30
CA GLY A 209 -4.85 0.65 -1.70
C GLY A 209 -6.06 0.67 -2.64
N SER A 210 -6.62 1.83 -2.97
CA SER A 210 -7.74 1.97 -3.91
C SER A 210 -7.28 2.43 -5.29
N ARG A 211 -8.12 2.23 -6.31
CA ARG A 211 -7.89 2.85 -7.60
C ARG A 211 -8.30 4.31 -7.62
N VAL A 212 -7.49 5.13 -8.27
CA VAL A 212 -7.75 6.55 -8.52
C VAL A 212 -7.67 6.82 -10.03
N HIS A 213 -8.45 7.80 -10.49
CA HIS A 213 -8.26 8.44 -11.78
C HIS A 213 -7.87 9.89 -11.53
N ILE A 214 -6.65 10.26 -11.92
CA ILE A 214 -6.14 11.61 -11.79
C ILE A 214 -6.44 12.34 -13.09
N ALA A 215 -7.33 13.32 -13.03
CA ALA A 215 -7.81 14.05 -14.20
C ALA A 215 -6.67 14.79 -14.92
N GLY A 216 -6.64 14.64 -16.25
CA GLY A 216 -5.68 15.33 -17.12
C GLY A 216 -6.16 16.66 -17.71
N PRO A 217 -5.37 17.26 -18.62
CA PRO A 217 -4.08 16.74 -19.10
C PRO A 217 -2.99 16.77 -18.00
N LEU A 218 -2.08 15.80 -18.04
CA LEU A 218 -0.88 15.77 -17.18
C LEU A 218 0.37 15.65 -18.06
N THR A 219 1.44 16.36 -17.71
CA THR A 219 2.74 16.26 -18.40
C THR A 219 3.73 15.45 -17.58
N LEU A 220 4.56 14.62 -18.22
CA LEU A 220 5.71 13.99 -17.57
C LEU A 220 6.75 15.07 -17.23
N THR A 221 7.06 15.24 -15.94
CA THR A 221 7.93 16.30 -15.42
C THR A 221 9.37 15.83 -15.15
N ASP A 222 9.54 14.59 -14.68
CA ASP A 222 10.85 13.98 -14.46
C ASP A 222 10.87 12.50 -14.92
N PRO A 223 11.66 12.13 -15.94
CA PRO A 223 11.79 10.74 -16.37
C PRO A 223 12.68 9.89 -15.46
N SER A 224 13.35 10.47 -14.46
CA SER A 224 14.31 9.80 -13.58
C SER A 224 14.28 10.38 -12.15
N PRO A 225 13.11 10.41 -11.50
CA PRO A 225 12.98 11.00 -10.17
C PRO A 225 13.75 10.19 -9.15
N LYS A 226 14.41 10.89 -8.22
CA LYS A 226 15.25 10.26 -7.20
C LYS A 226 14.50 9.23 -6.38
N ALA A 227 13.23 9.50 -6.07
CA ALA A 227 12.34 8.57 -5.37
C ALA A 227 12.24 7.18 -6.01
N PHE A 228 12.48 7.03 -7.32
CA PHE A 228 12.46 5.73 -8.00
C PHE A 228 13.85 5.17 -8.33
N GLN A 229 14.93 5.83 -7.93
CA GLN A 229 16.28 5.37 -8.23
C GLN A 229 16.61 4.08 -7.47
N ARG A 230 17.11 3.07 -8.18
CA ARG A 230 17.71 1.90 -7.53
C ARG A 230 18.96 2.34 -6.77
N VAL A 231 18.99 2.05 -5.47
CA VAL A 231 20.20 2.25 -4.66
C VAL A 231 21.13 1.05 -4.86
N SER A 232 22.33 1.32 -5.38
CA SER A 232 23.40 0.33 -5.57
C SER A 232 24.79 0.96 -5.41
N ALA A 233 25.80 0.12 -5.26
CA ALA A 233 27.20 0.53 -5.18
C ALA A 233 27.83 0.84 -6.55
N ASP A 234 27.14 0.54 -7.65
CA ASP A 234 27.59 0.88 -8.99
C ASP A 234 27.25 2.36 -9.28
N PRO A 235 28.25 3.25 -9.38
CA PRO A 235 27.99 4.66 -9.64
C PRO A 235 27.42 4.92 -11.04
N ALA A 236 27.47 3.94 -11.95
CA ALA A 236 26.88 4.03 -13.29
C ALA A 236 25.43 3.49 -13.34
N ASP A 237 24.87 3.05 -12.21
CA ASP A 237 23.50 2.53 -12.17
C ASP A 237 22.45 3.62 -12.42
N SER A 238 21.89 3.59 -13.62
CA SER A 238 20.85 4.51 -14.08
C SER A 238 19.45 3.88 -14.03
N ARG A 239 19.24 2.83 -13.22
CA ARG A 239 17.95 2.15 -13.16
C ARG A 239 16.95 2.91 -12.28
N TYR A 240 15.82 3.30 -12.87
CA TYR A 240 14.67 3.86 -12.18
C TYR A 240 13.44 2.97 -12.36
N TYR A 241 12.56 2.93 -11.36
CA TYR A 241 11.34 2.11 -11.33
C TYR A 241 10.03 2.88 -11.61
N GLY A 242 10.16 4.07 -12.21
CA GLY A 242 9.04 4.95 -12.48
C GLY A 242 9.50 6.34 -12.94
N PHE A 243 8.54 7.24 -13.02
CA PHE A 243 8.71 8.64 -13.42
C PHE A 243 7.77 9.55 -12.64
N GLU A 244 7.94 10.87 -12.77
CA GLU A 244 7.07 11.88 -12.18
C GLU A 244 6.24 12.58 -13.28
N VAL A 245 5.01 12.93 -12.94
CA VAL A 245 4.16 13.82 -13.73
C VAL A 245 3.76 15.06 -12.92
N GLU A 246 3.16 16.04 -13.59
CA GLU A 246 2.61 17.26 -12.98
C GLU A 246 1.87 16.99 -11.67
N GLY A 247 2.07 17.88 -10.69
CA GLY A 247 1.51 17.73 -9.35
C GLY A 247 2.40 16.94 -8.38
N GLY A 248 3.60 16.53 -8.78
CA GLY A 248 4.53 15.73 -7.94
C GLY A 248 4.17 14.25 -7.89
N ILE A 249 3.31 13.80 -8.81
CA ILE A 249 2.76 12.45 -8.81
C ILE A 249 3.81 11.47 -9.32
N LEU A 250 4.21 10.57 -8.44
CA LEU A 250 5.10 9.47 -8.75
C LEU A 250 4.30 8.31 -9.39
N VAL A 251 4.71 7.92 -10.61
CA VAL A 251 4.12 6.83 -11.40
C VAL A 251 5.07 5.63 -11.44
N ARG A 252 4.69 4.54 -10.77
CA ARG A 252 5.46 3.29 -10.78
C ARG A 252 5.15 2.48 -12.03
N ASN A 253 6.17 2.20 -12.85
CA ASN A 253 5.99 1.54 -14.15
C ASN A 253 6.17 0.01 -14.13
N ALA A 254 6.02 -0.66 -12.98
CA ALA A 254 6.35 -2.08 -12.85
C ALA A 254 5.56 -3.01 -13.79
N ALA A 255 4.29 -2.71 -14.05
CA ALA A 255 3.45 -3.47 -14.97
C ALA A 255 3.53 -2.97 -16.42
N THR A 256 4.03 -1.75 -16.64
CA THR A 256 3.96 -1.04 -17.93
C THR A 256 5.33 -0.86 -18.60
N TYR A 257 6.43 -1.12 -17.89
CA TYR A 257 7.79 -0.84 -18.33
C TYR A 257 8.16 -1.42 -19.70
N THR A 258 7.68 -2.61 -20.06
CA THR A 258 8.02 -3.21 -21.36
C THR A 258 7.10 -2.78 -22.51
N GLN A 259 6.00 -2.09 -22.21
CA GLN A 259 4.94 -1.79 -23.17
C GLN A 259 4.81 -0.29 -23.45
N CYS A 260 4.96 0.56 -22.43
CA CYS A 260 4.87 2.01 -22.55
C CYS A 260 5.83 2.70 -21.57
N ASP A 261 7.13 2.50 -21.77
CA ASP A 261 8.14 3.25 -21.03
C ASP A 261 8.28 4.69 -21.58
N TYR A 262 7.38 5.56 -21.15
CA TYR A 262 7.35 6.98 -21.53
C TYR A 262 8.60 7.77 -21.13
N ARG A 263 9.41 7.24 -20.22
CA ARG A 263 10.68 7.87 -19.81
C ARG A 263 11.65 7.97 -20.97
N GLN A 264 11.74 6.92 -21.79
CA GLN A 264 12.68 6.88 -22.90
C GLN A 264 12.40 8.02 -23.89
N THR A 265 11.13 8.28 -24.20
CA THR A 265 10.72 9.40 -25.07
C THR A 265 11.25 10.75 -24.57
N VAL A 266 11.15 11.00 -23.26
CA VAL A 266 11.63 12.26 -22.67
C VAL A 266 13.15 12.29 -22.57
N LEU A 267 13.80 11.17 -22.26
CA LEU A 267 15.27 11.04 -22.25
C LEU A 267 15.88 11.26 -23.65
N ASP A 268 15.14 10.94 -24.71
CA ASP A 268 15.53 11.20 -26.10
C ASP A 268 15.26 12.65 -26.56
N GLY A 269 14.81 13.52 -25.65
CA GLY A 269 14.55 14.94 -25.90
C GLY A 269 13.12 15.28 -26.32
N GLY A 270 12.20 14.31 -26.25
CA GLY A 270 10.77 14.51 -26.47
C GLY A 270 10.03 15.02 -25.24
N SER A 271 8.70 15.06 -25.34
CA SER A 271 7.77 15.32 -24.24
C SER A 271 6.68 14.27 -24.26
N VAL A 272 6.11 13.94 -23.11
CA VAL A 272 4.95 13.05 -23.00
C VAL A 272 3.85 13.76 -22.23
N THR A 273 2.65 13.71 -22.78
CA THR A 273 1.43 14.19 -22.13
C THR A 273 0.44 13.05 -21.99
N PHE A 274 -0.40 13.11 -20.96
CA PHE A 274 -1.50 12.20 -20.71
C PHE A 274 -2.80 13.00 -20.83
N PRO A 275 -3.38 13.13 -22.04
CA PRO A 275 -4.48 14.07 -22.29
C PRO A 275 -5.72 13.80 -21.43
N ASN A 276 -5.99 12.52 -21.17
CA ASN A 276 -7.10 12.08 -20.34
C ASN A 276 -6.69 11.86 -18.87
N GLY A 277 -5.43 12.13 -18.51
CA GLY A 277 -4.91 11.82 -17.18
C GLY A 277 -4.42 10.38 -17.05
N ILE A 278 -4.25 9.93 -15.80
CA ILE A 278 -3.70 8.61 -15.48
C ILE A 278 -4.53 7.91 -14.41
N SER A 279 -4.60 6.58 -14.48
CA SER A 279 -5.29 5.75 -13.49
C SER A 279 -4.38 4.66 -12.95
N GLY A 280 -4.82 4.04 -11.87
CA GLY A 280 -4.10 2.93 -11.24
C GLY A 280 -4.36 2.85 -9.77
N VAL A 281 -3.70 1.91 -9.09
CA VAL A 281 -3.81 1.79 -7.64
C VAL A 281 -2.89 2.81 -6.97
N TRP A 282 -3.44 3.63 -6.08
CA TRP A 282 -2.64 4.52 -5.21
C TRP A 282 -2.08 3.70 -4.05
N ASP A 283 -0.78 3.45 -4.01
CA ASP A 283 -0.22 2.50 -3.05
C ASP A 283 1.20 2.83 -2.59
N THR A 284 1.57 2.18 -1.50
CA THR A 284 2.85 2.26 -0.82
C THR A 284 3.98 1.86 -1.77
N TYR A 285 4.94 2.76 -1.92
CA TYR A 285 6.23 2.53 -2.55
C TYR A 285 7.38 2.77 -1.56
N THR A 286 8.43 1.98 -1.74
CA THR A 286 9.67 2.05 -0.97
C THR A 286 10.78 1.40 -1.80
N PHE A 287 12.03 1.49 -1.35
CA PHE A 287 13.15 0.74 -1.89
C PHE A 287 14.03 0.18 -0.76
N ALA A 288 14.21 -1.14 -0.72
CA ALA A 288 15.19 -1.79 0.16
C ALA A 288 16.48 -2.11 -0.62
N ALA A 289 17.54 -1.35 -0.35
CA ALA A 289 18.85 -1.56 -0.93
C ALA A 289 19.52 -2.82 -0.37
N CYS A 290 20.41 -3.45 -1.14
CA CYS A 290 21.27 -4.49 -0.60
C CYS A 290 22.28 -3.89 0.39
N GLU A 291 22.60 -4.62 1.47
CA GLU A 291 23.55 -4.18 2.50
C GLU A 291 24.95 -3.94 1.92
N ASP A 292 25.36 -4.74 0.94
CA ASP A 292 26.62 -4.63 0.22
C ASP A 292 26.55 -3.68 -0.99
N GLY A 293 25.40 -3.02 -1.21
CA GLY A 293 25.13 -2.22 -2.41
C GLY A 293 25.02 -3.05 -3.69
N GLY A 294 24.96 -4.39 -3.59
CA GLY A 294 24.70 -5.25 -4.72
C GLY A 294 23.30 -5.02 -5.31
N THR A 295 23.01 -5.70 -6.42
CA THR A 295 21.71 -5.61 -7.08
C THR A 295 21.03 -6.96 -7.29
N SER A 296 21.53 -7.99 -6.63
CA SER A 296 20.96 -9.34 -6.72
C SER A 296 19.61 -9.40 -6.00
N SER A 297 18.70 -10.24 -6.49
CA SER A 297 17.38 -10.43 -5.88
C SER A 297 17.44 -11.16 -4.52
N ASP A 298 18.52 -11.89 -4.26
CA ASP A 298 18.79 -12.71 -3.08
C ASP A 298 19.75 -12.07 -2.06
N CYS A 299 20.09 -10.79 -2.23
CA CYS A 299 20.96 -10.08 -1.30
C CYS A 299 20.30 -9.91 0.09
N ARG A 300 21.13 -9.73 1.12
CA ARG A 300 20.67 -9.25 2.42
C ARG A 300 20.33 -7.75 2.30
N LYS A 301 19.13 -7.36 2.71
CA LYS A 301 18.59 -6.01 2.46
C LYS A 301 18.63 -5.13 3.70
N ASN A 302 18.94 -3.86 3.49
CA ASN A 302 18.72 -2.79 4.46
C ASN A 302 17.22 -2.56 4.70
N ALA A 303 16.90 -1.81 5.75
CA ALA A 303 15.53 -1.33 5.94
C ALA A 303 15.12 -0.43 4.77
N ALA A 304 13.94 -0.68 4.22
CA ALA A 304 13.42 0.04 3.08
C ALA A 304 13.11 1.50 3.44
N GLN A 305 13.38 2.39 2.50
CA GLN A 305 13.08 3.82 2.53
C GLN A 305 12.82 4.33 1.11
N VAL A 306 12.35 5.55 0.97
CA VAL A 306 12.23 6.21 -0.33
C VAL A 306 13.60 6.79 -0.70
N PRO A 307 14.24 6.33 -1.78
CA PRO A 307 15.54 6.82 -2.20
C PRO A 307 15.56 8.35 -2.38
N GLY A 308 16.65 8.99 -1.93
CA GLY A 308 16.83 10.44 -2.06
C GLY A 308 16.16 11.27 -0.97
N THR A 309 15.50 10.63 0.00
CA THR A 309 14.83 11.31 1.11
C THR A 309 15.62 11.28 2.43
N GLU A 310 16.83 10.73 2.40
CA GLU A 310 17.72 10.66 3.55
C GLU A 310 18.17 12.07 3.96
N PRO A 311 18.03 12.46 5.25
CA PRO A 311 18.52 13.74 5.72
C PRO A 311 20.05 13.81 5.64
N SER A 312 20.58 15.03 5.51
CA SER A 312 22.02 15.28 5.35
C SER A 312 22.88 14.86 6.54
N ASP A 313 22.26 14.62 7.70
CA ASP A 313 22.91 14.14 8.93
C ASP A 313 23.04 12.59 8.98
N GLY A 314 22.59 11.89 7.94
CA GLY A 314 22.67 10.44 7.83
C GLY A 314 21.56 9.69 8.58
N GLY A 315 20.50 10.38 9.00
CA GLY A 315 19.28 9.75 9.52
C GLY A 315 18.55 8.89 8.48
N LEU A 316 17.52 8.16 8.94
CA LEU A 316 16.63 7.42 8.04
C LEU A 316 15.73 8.40 7.28
N GLY A 317 15.65 8.24 5.95
CA GLY A 317 14.74 9.01 5.11
C GLY A 317 13.27 8.66 5.31
N ASN A 318 12.40 9.17 4.45
CA ASN A 318 11.00 8.80 4.46
C ASN A 318 10.86 7.28 4.21
N LYS A 319 10.17 6.56 5.10
CA LYS A 319 10.08 5.08 5.04
C LYS A 319 9.36 4.57 3.79
N PHE A 320 8.34 5.31 3.38
CA PHE A 320 7.55 5.03 2.19
C PHE A 320 6.82 6.30 1.75
N THR A 321 6.45 6.34 0.48
CA THR A 321 5.55 7.33 -0.11
C THR A 321 4.38 6.62 -0.80
N TYR A 322 3.38 7.36 -1.24
CA TYR A 322 2.30 6.83 -2.07
C TYR A 322 2.54 7.19 -3.53
N VAL A 323 2.37 6.21 -4.40
CA VAL A 323 2.58 6.33 -5.84
C VAL A 323 1.38 5.72 -6.55
N ILE A 324 1.13 6.15 -7.79
CA ILE A 324 0.17 5.46 -8.64
C ILE A 324 0.87 4.28 -9.33
N THR A 325 0.22 3.12 -9.32
CA THR A 325 0.67 1.92 -10.05
C THR A 325 -0.36 1.56 -11.12
N PRO A 326 -0.19 2.06 -12.35
CA PRO A 326 -0.96 1.64 -13.52
C PRO A 326 -0.85 0.13 -13.75
N GLN A 327 -1.92 -0.49 -14.20
CA GLN A 327 -1.96 -1.93 -14.50
C GLN A 327 -1.79 -2.23 -15.99
N ASN A 328 -2.04 -1.25 -16.86
CA ASN A 328 -1.93 -1.40 -18.30
C ASN A 328 -1.73 -0.05 -19.00
N CYS A 329 -1.19 -0.05 -20.21
CA CYS A 329 -0.91 1.18 -20.96
C CYS A 329 -2.16 1.82 -21.55
N ASP A 330 -3.09 1.03 -22.08
CA ASP A 330 -4.19 1.56 -22.91
C ASP A 330 -5.29 2.28 -22.11
N VAL A 331 -5.52 1.84 -20.87
CA VAL A 331 -6.56 2.34 -19.98
C VAL A 331 -5.97 3.18 -18.86
N ASP A 332 -4.90 2.70 -18.22
CA ASP A 332 -4.38 3.35 -17.01
C ASP A 332 -3.31 4.42 -17.32
N LEU A 333 -2.61 4.32 -18.45
CA LEU A 333 -1.43 5.14 -18.73
C LEU A 333 -1.31 5.53 -20.22
N LYS A 334 -2.38 6.07 -20.80
CA LYS A 334 -2.40 6.40 -22.22
C LYS A 334 -1.76 7.77 -22.48
N GLY A 335 -0.45 7.77 -22.71
CA GLY A 335 0.33 8.95 -23.08
C GLY A 335 0.56 9.11 -24.59
N GLU A 336 0.77 10.35 -25.01
CA GLU A 336 1.10 10.82 -26.37
C GLU A 336 2.36 11.70 -26.35
#